data_AF-A0A6N8NQ55-F1
#
_entry.id   AF-A0A6N8NQ55-F1
#
_cell.length_a   1.000
_cell.length_b   1.000
_cell.length_c   1.000
_cell.angle_alpha   90.00
_cell.angle_beta   90.00
_cell.angle_gamma   90.00
#
_symmetry.space_group_name_H-M   'P 1'
#
loop_
_entity.id
_entity.type
_entity.pdbx_description
1 polymer ?
#
loop_
_entity_poly.entity_id
_entity_poly.type
_entity_poly.pdbx_seq_one_letter_code
_entity_poly.pdbx_strand_id
1 'polypeptide(L)'
;LVAVYFGFSYLGELDFGHYDTGVTLAAGFLALILAPEFFQPLRDLGTFYHAKAQAVGAADSLKTFMETPLAHPQRGEAELASTDPVTIEAEELFITSPEGKTLAGPLNFTLPAGQRAVLVGRSGSGKSSLLNALSGFLSYQGSLRINGIELRDLSPESWRKHLSWVGQNPQLPAATLRDNVLLARP
;
A
#
# COMPACT_ATOMS: atom_id res chain seq x y z
N LEU A 1 22.93 -37.74 -19.85
CA LEU A 1 24.33 -37.83 -20.31
C LEU A 1 25.07 -39.00 -19.65
N VAL A 2 25.11 -39.11 -18.31
CA VAL A 2 25.77 -40.23 -17.60
C VAL A 2 25.21 -41.62 -17.97
N ALA A 3 23.89 -41.79 -18.01
CA ALA A 3 23.23 -43.02 -18.45
C ALA A 3 23.50 -43.39 -19.92
N VAL A 4 23.63 -42.37 -20.78
CA VAL A 4 23.92 -42.55 -22.20
C VAL A 4 25.36 -43.02 -22.37
N TYR A 5 26.32 -42.38 -21.69
CA TYR A 5 27.74 -42.77 -21.73
C TYR A 5 27.95 -44.22 -21.28
N PHE A 6 27.40 -44.62 -20.12
CA PHE A 6 27.54 -46.00 -19.66
C PHE A 6 26.79 -47.00 -20.55
N GLY A 7 25.59 -46.66 -21.03
CA GLY A 7 24.83 -47.53 -21.94
C GLY A 7 25.57 -47.85 -23.24
N PHE A 8 26.14 -46.84 -23.89
CA PHE A 8 26.91 -47.04 -25.13
C PHE A 8 28.31 -47.64 -24.88
N SER A 9 28.93 -47.37 -23.72
CA SER A 9 30.18 -48.03 -23.32
C SER A 9 29.99 -49.52 -23.04
N TYR A 10 28.84 -49.94 -22.47
CA TYR A 10 28.51 -51.37 -22.31
C TYR A 10 28.11 -52.07 -23.60
N LEU A 11 27.61 -51.33 -24.60
CA LEU A 11 27.30 -51.86 -25.93
C LEU A 11 28.55 -51.99 -26.83
N GLY A 12 29.71 -51.53 -26.37
CA GLY A 12 30.96 -51.54 -27.17
C GLY A 12 30.99 -50.47 -28.26
N GLU A 13 30.14 -49.45 -28.17
CA GLU A 13 30.04 -48.35 -29.15
C GLU A 13 30.89 -47.13 -28.75
N LEU A 14 31.40 -47.09 -27.50
CA LEU A 14 32.28 -46.04 -26.99
C LEU A 14 33.48 -46.63 -26.23
N ASP A 15 34.67 -46.50 -26.82
CA ASP A 15 35.93 -47.07 -26.31
C ASP A 15 36.88 -46.03 -25.67
N PHE A 16 36.37 -44.88 -25.22
CA PHE A 16 37.19 -43.82 -24.63
C PHE A 16 36.91 -43.61 -23.14
N GLY A 17 37.97 -43.30 -22.37
CA GLY A 17 37.89 -42.92 -20.96
C GLY A 17 38.08 -44.05 -19.95
N HIS A 18 38.26 -45.30 -20.39
CA HIS A 18 38.47 -46.46 -19.52
C HIS A 18 39.88 -47.06 -19.57
N TYR A 19 40.83 -46.47 -20.30
CA TYR A 19 42.28 -46.79 -20.30
C TYR A 19 42.59 -48.32 -20.22
N ASP A 20 42.02 -49.12 -21.13
CA ASP A 20 42.09 -50.60 -21.18
C ASP A 20 41.51 -51.38 -19.98
N THR A 21 40.99 -50.70 -18.96
CA THR A 21 40.22 -51.26 -17.85
C THR A 21 38.73 -51.01 -18.09
N GLY A 22 38.05 -51.90 -18.83
CA GLY A 22 36.62 -51.75 -19.12
C GLY A 22 35.78 -51.38 -17.90
N VAL A 23 34.80 -50.50 -18.08
CA VAL A 23 33.95 -50.03 -16.98
C VAL A 23 33.15 -51.23 -16.45
N THR A 24 33.22 -51.51 -15.16
CA THR A 24 32.41 -52.58 -14.55
C THR A 24 30.96 -52.15 -14.42
N LEU A 25 30.03 -53.11 -14.47
CA LEU A 25 28.61 -52.85 -14.24
C LEU A 25 28.34 -52.21 -12.86
N ALA A 26 29.12 -52.62 -11.84
CA ALA A 26 29.06 -52.04 -10.50
C ALA A 26 29.46 -50.54 -10.47
N ALA A 27 30.52 -50.16 -11.20
CA ALA A 27 30.98 -48.77 -11.26
C ALA A 27 29.98 -47.86 -11.99
N GLY A 28 29.41 -48.32 -13.11
CA GLY A 28 28.39 -47.56 -13.83
C GLY A 28 27.10 -47.44 -13.03
N PHE A 29 26.65 -48.51 -12.36
CA PHE A 29 25.48 -48.46 -11.49
C PHE A 29 25.67 -47.50 -10.31
N LEU A 30 26.84 -47.54 -9.65
CA LEU A 30 27.20 -46.60 -8.59
C LEU A 30 27.19 -45.15 -9.09
N ALA A 31 27.78 -44.90 -10.26
CA ALA A 31 27.80 -43.57 -10.87
C ALA A 31 26.39 -43.08 -11.25
N LEU A 32 25.50 -43.97 -11.68
CA LEU A 32 24.11 -43.64 -12.00
C LEU A 32 23.29 -43.29 -10.76
N ILE A 33 23.53 -43.97 -9.63
CA ILE A 33 22.88 -43.65 -8.35
C ILE A 33 23.42 -42.33 -7.78
N LEU A 34 24.73 -42.07 -7.91
CA LEU A 34 25.35 -40.86 -7.36
C LEU A 34 25.11 -39.60 -8.21
N ALA A 35 24.85 -39.74 -9.51
CA ALA A 35 24.66 -38.59 -10.38
C ALA A 35 23.52 -37.66 -9.94
N PRO A 36 22.28 -38.14 -9.63
CA PRO A 36 21.21 -37.28 -9.11
C PRO A 36 21.59 -36.51 -7.85
N GLU A 37 22.24 -37.18 -6.89
CA GLU A 37 22.70 -36.60 -5.62
C GLU A 37 23.77 -35.53 -5.85
N PHE A 38 24.74 -35.80 -6.73
CA PHE A 38 25.79 -34.84 -7.09
C PHE A 38 25.23 -33.56 -7.73
N PHE A 39 24.18 -33.69 -8.56
CA PHE A 39 23.56 -32.55 -9.24
C PHE A 39 22.40 -31.92 -8.43
N GLN A 40 22.03 -32.46 -7.26
CA GLN A 40 20.96 -31.90 -6.42
C GLN A 40 21.29 -30.47 -5.93
N PRO A 41 22.48 -30.17 -5.37
CA PRO A 41 22.80 -28.82 -4.89
C PRO A 41 22.76 -27.76 -6.00
N LEU A 42 23.11 -28.13 -7.24
CA LEU A 42 23.06 -27.23 -8.39
C LEU A 42 21.61 -26.92 -8.81
N ARG A 43 20.72 -27.91 -8.71
CA ARG A 43 19.27 -27.70 -8.93
C ARG A 43 18.67 -26.81 -7.84
N ASP A 44 19.04 -27.06 -6.58
CA ASP A 44 18.59 -26.25 -5.45
C ASP A 44 19.09 -24.79 -5.59
N LEU A 45 20.33 -24.57 -6.01
CA LEU A 45 20.87 -23.23 -6.28
C LEU A 45 20.03 -22.45 -7.31
N GLY A 46 19.54 -23.11 -8.36
CA GLY A 46 18.63 -22.52 -9.33
C GLY A 46 17.34 -22.02 -8.68
N THR A 47 16.74 -22.81 -7.78
CA THR A 47 15.53 -22.41 -7.04
C THR A 47 15.79 -21.25 -6.08
N PHE A 48 16.92 -21.27 -5.36
CA PHE A 48 17.32 -20.18 -4.46
C PHE A 48 17.58 -18.88 -5.21
N TYR A 49 18.09 -18.94 -6.44
CA TYR A 49 18.31 -17.74 -7.25
C TYR A 49 17.00 -17.03 -7.59
N HIS A 50 15.95 -17.78 -7.97
CA HIS A 50 14.61 -17.22 -8.21
C HIS A 50 13.99 -16.66 -6.94
N ALA A 51 14.11 -17.37 -5.81
CA ALA A 51 13.62 -16.89 -4.51
C ALA A 51 14.31 -15.59 -4.08
N LYS A 52 15.64 -15.50 -4.27
CA LYS A 52 16.41 -14.28 -4.01
C LYS A 52 15.94 -13.13 -4.90
N ALA A 53 15.74 -13.36 -6.20
CA ALA A 53 15.28 -12.33 -7.12
C ALA A 53 13.89 -11.77 -6.72
N GLN A 54 12.97 -12.64 -6.32
CA GLN A 54 11.66 -12.24 -5.80
C GLN A 54 11.77 -11.45 -4.49
N ALA A 55 12.61 -11.90 -3.55
CA ALA A 55 12.82 -11.21 -2.28
C ALA A 55 13.41 -9.81 -2.48
N VAL A 56 14.37 -9.65 -3.40
CA VAL A 56 14.95 -8.36 -3.76
C VAL A 56 13.89 -7.43 -4.35
N GLY A 57 13.08 -7.90 -5.30
CA GLY A 57 12.00 -7.07 -5.88
C GLY A 57 10.92 -6.66 -4.86
N ALA A 58 10.57 -7.54 -3.92
CA ALA A 58 9.66 -7.22 -2.82
C ALA A 58 10.28 -6.18 -1.86
N ALA A 59 11.56 -6.32 -1.53
CA ALA A 59 12.29 -5.36 -0.70
C ALA A 59 12.35 -3.97 -1.35
N ASP A 60 12.60 -3.88 -2.66
CA ASP A 60 12.59 -2.62 -3.40
C ASP A 60 11.20 -1.95 -3.41
N SER A 61 10.13 -2.75 -3.50
CA SER A 61 8.75 -2.23 -3.44
C SER A 61 8.42 -1.67 -2.05
N LEU A 62 8.82 -2.36 -0.98
CA LEU A 62 8.67 -1.88 0.39
C LEU A 62 9.49 -0.61 0.65
N LYS A 63 10.74 -0.59 0.17
CA LYS A 63 11.62 0.58 0.27
C LYS A 63 10.99 1.78 -0.41
N THR A 64 10.51 1.61 -1.65
CA THR A 64 9.82 2.68 -2.41
C THR A 64 8.61 3.21 -1.66
N PHE A 65 7.77 2.33 -1.10
CA PHE A 65 6.61 2.73 -0.31
C PHE A 65 7.00 3.54 0.94
N MET A 66 8.04 3.10 1.67
CA MET A 66 8.52 3.80 2.87
C MET A 66 9.20 5.15 2.57
N GLU A 67 9.90 5.25 1.44
CA GLU A 67 10.61 6.47 1.01
C GLU A 67 9.70 7.47 0.31
N THR A 68 8.50 7.06 -0.12
CA THR A 68 7.52 7.96 -0.75
C THR A 68 7.15 9.06 0.25
N PRO A 69 7.45 10.34 -0.06
CA PRO A 69 7.08 11.43 0.83
C PRO A 69 5.57 11.42 1.01
N LEU A 70 5.13 11.19 2.24
CA LEU A 70 3.72 11.29 2.57
C LEU A 70 3.34 12.77 2.41
N ALA A 71 2.57 13.07 1.37
CA ALA A 71 1.95 14.37 1.15
C ALA A 71 0.90 14.59 2.25
N HIS A 72 1.37 14.86 3.47
CA HIS A 72 0.50 15.25 4.54
C HIS A 72 0.10 16.71 4.32
N PRO A 73 -1.20 17.04 4.36
CA PRO A 73 -1.59 18.42 4.54
C PRO A 73 -0.87 18.97 5.77
N GLN A 74 -0.49 20.26 5.71
CA GLN A 74 0.17 20.96 6.83
C GLN A 74 -0.54 20.61 8.14
N ARG A 75 0.22 20.16 9.12
CA ARG A 75 -0.27 19.86 10.46
C ARG A 75 0.15 21.01 11.34
N GLY A 76 -0.79 21.86 11.70
CA GLY A 76 -0.54 22.80 12.78
C GLY A 76 -0.74 22.15 14.14
N GLU A 77 -0.43 22.93 15.18
CA GLU A 77 -0.45 22.51 16.57
C GLU A 77 -1.63 23.11 17.34
N ALA A 78 -2.41 24.01 16.72
CA ALA A 78 -3.51 24.68 17.40
C ALA A 78 -4.61 23.68 17.77
N GLU A 79 -5.09 23.77 19.00
CA GLU A 79 -6.17 22.94 19.51
C GLU A 79 -7.50 23.70 19.44
N LEU A 80 -8.57 22.97 19.10
CA LEU A 80 -9.94 23.46 19.21
C LEU A 80 -10.48 23.10 20.60
N ALA A 81 -11.08 24.07 21.27
CA ALA A 81 -11.77 23.84 22.53
C ALA A 81 -12.93 22.83 22.33
N SER A 82 -12.94 21.76 23.13
CA SER A 82 -13.77 20.57 22.87
C SER A 82 -15.29 20.77 22.95
N THR A 83 -15.74 21.89 23.49
CA THR A 83 -17.15 22.16 23.83
C THR A 83 -17.79 23.22 22.95
N ASP A 84 -17.02 23.90 22.12
CA ASP A 84 -17.52 25.08 21.42
C ASP A 84 -18.31 24.66 20.16
N PRO A 85 -19.47 25.29 19.92
CA PRO A 85 -20.17 25.09 18.66
C PRO A 85 -19.27 25.44 17.46
N VAL A 86 -19.31 24.61 16.42
CA VAL A 86 -18.41 24.72 15.26
C VAL A 86 -19.03 25.60 14.17
N THR A 87 -18.34 26.67 13.81
CA THR A 87 -18.61 27.52 12.64
C THR A 87 -17.52 27.29 11.59
N ILE A 88 -17.92 27.14 10.33
CA ILE A 88 -17.01 26.89 9.20
C ILE A 88 -17.12 28.04 8.22
N GLU A 89 -15.98 28.60 7.81
CA GLU A 89 -15.90 29.71 6.87
C GLU A 89 -14.89 29.37 5.77
N ALA A 90 -15.29 29.58 4.52
CA ALA A 90 -14.44 29.42 3.35
C ALA A 90 -14.44 30.71 2.54
N GLU A 91 -13.26 31.19 2.20
CA GLU A 91 -13.04 32.39 1.38
C GLU A 91 -12.04 32.06 0.27
N GLU A 92 -12.45 32.28 -0.98
CA GLU A 92 -11.68 31.96 -2.19
C GLU A 92 -11.04 30.56 -2.13
N LEU A 93 -11.80 29.59 -1.63
CA LEU A 93 -11.29 28.25 -1.35
C LEU A 93 -11.14 27.44 -2.65
N PHE A 94 -9.91 27.03 -2.95
CA PHE A 94 -9.57 26.10 -4.03
C PHE A 94 -9.02 24.80 -3.48
N ILE A 95 -9.74 23.70 -3.64
CA ILE A 95 -9.32 22.38 -3.17
C ILE A 95 -8.39 21.77 -4.20
N THR A 96 -7.24 21.26 -3.76
CA THR A 96 -6.23 20.66 -4.62
C THR A 96 -6.05 19.17 -4.34
N SER A 97 -5.75 18.43 -5.39
CA SER A 97 -5.27 17.05 -5.30
C SER A 97 -3.84 17.00 -4.72
N PRO A 98 -3.37 15.83 -4.25
CA PRO A 98 -1.97 15.65 -3.85
C PRO A 98 -0.97 16.03 -4.95
N GLU A 99 -1.36 15.90 -6.23
CA GLU A 99 -0.56 16.30 -7.39
C GLU A 99 -0.66 17.80 -7.72
N GLY A 100 -1.36 18.58 -6.91
CA GLY A 100 -1.50 20.04 -7.05
C GLY A 100 -2.59 20.51 -8.03
N LYS A 101 -3.31 19.60 -8.69
CA LYS A 101 -4.43 19.95 -9.59
C LYS A 101 -5.65 20.40 -8.79
N THR A 102 -6.28 21.50 -9.19
CA THR A 102 -7.54 21.98 -8.62
C THR A 102 -8.70 21.01 -8.89
N LEU A 103 -9.38 20.59 -7.82
CA LEU A 103 -10.53 19.69 -7.84
C LEU A 103 -11.87 20.42 -7.71
N ALA A 104 -11.90 21.51 -6.94
CA ALA A 104 -13.06 22.38 -6.79
C ALA A 104 -12.62 23.79 -6.38
N GLY A 105 -13.39 24.81 -6.76
CA GLY A 105 -13.12 26.20 -6.41
C GLY A 105 -13.39 27.18 -7.55
N PRO A 106 -13.44 28.50 -7.26
CA PRO A 106 -13.42 29.09 -5.91
C PRO A 106 -14.74 28.81 -5.15
N LEU A 107 -14.65 28.58 -3.85
CA LEU A 107 -15.81 28.42 -2.96
C LEU A 107 -15.79 29.52 -1.90
N ASN A 108 -16.93 30.17 -1.71
CA ASN A 108 -17.16 31.19 -0.70
C ASN A 108 -18.44 30.84 0.07
N PHE A 109 -18.32 30.48 1.34
CA PHE A 109 -19.48 30.15 2.17
C PHE A 109 -19.18 30.27 3.66
N THR A 110 -20.23 30.45 4.45
CA THR A 110 -20.20 30.36 5.91
C THR A 110 -21.28 29.39 6.37
N LEU A 111 -20.92 28.43 7.20
CA LEU A 111 -21.84 27.54 7.91
C LEU A 111 -21.79 27.88 9.39
N PRO A 112 -22.77 28.64 9.91
CA PRO A 112 -22.82 29.00 11.32
C PRO A 112 -23.06 27.78 12.21
N ALA A 113 -22.56 27.87 13.44
CA ALA A 113 -22.80 26.89 14.48
C ALA A 113 -24.29 26.49 14.63
N GLY A 114 -24.52 25.18 14.76
CA GLY A 114 -25.85 24.61 14.96
C GLY A 114 -26.73 24.56 13.71
N GLN A 115 -26.26 25.06 12.57
CA GLN A 115 -27.01 24.99 11.32
C GLN A 115 -26.79 23.68 10.57
N ARG A 116 -27.78 23.32 9.76
CA ARG A 116 -27.73 22.16 8.86
C ARG A 116 -27.72 22.68 7.42
N ALA A 117 -26.72 22.29 6.66
CA ALA A 117 -26.61 22.60 5.25
C ALA A 117 -26.68 21.32 4.42
N VAL A 118 -27.20 21.45 3.20
CA VAL A 118 -27.21 20.38 2.20
C VAL A 118 -26.34 20.82 1.03
N LEU A 119 -25.34 20.01 0.69
CA LEU A 119 -24.46 20.25 -0.44
C LEU A 119 -24.98 19.52 -1.69
N VAL A 120 -25.48 20.28 -2.66
CA VAL A 120 -26.05 19.76 -3.92
C VAL A 120 -25.20 20.14 -5.12
N GLY A 121 -25.19 19.30 -6.15
CA GLY A 121 -24.46 19.57 -7.40
C GLY A 121 -24.34 18.33 -8.28
N ARG A 122 -24.02 18.52 -9.56
CA ARG A 122 -23.83 17.43 -10.54
C ARG A 122 -22.68 16.50 -10.14
N SER A 123 -22.64 15.27 -10.67
CA SER A 123 -21.47 14.40 -10.48
C SER A 123 -20.20 15.12 -10.97
N GLY A 124 -19.10 14.96 -10.22
CA GLY A 124 -17.84 15.66 -10.52
C GLY A 124 -17.77 17.13 -10.10
N SER A 125 -18.81 17.72 -9.48
CA SER A 125 -18.78 19.12 -9.03
C SER A 125 -17.88 19.40 -7.81
N GLY A 126 -17.07 18.44 -7.37
CA GLY A 126 -16.17 18.59 -6.22
C GLY A 126 -16.79 18.44 -4.82
N LYS A 127 -18.01 17.90 -4.70
CA LYS A 127 -18.66 17.68 -3.38
C LYS A 127 -17.84 16.80 -2.45
N SER A 128 -17.42 15.63 -2.95
CA SER A 128 -16.57 14.71 -2.19
C SER A 128 -15.21 15.35 -1.86
N SER A 129 -14.69 16.17 -2.77
CA SER A 129 -13.46 16.93 -2.55
C SER A 129 -13.62 17.94 -1.41
N LEU A 130 -14.75 18.65 -1.33
CA LEU A 130 -15.04 19.57 -0.22
C LEU A 130 -15.17 18.82 1.11
N LEU A 131 -15.88 17.70 1.15
CA LEU A 131 -16.00 16.88 2.36
C LEU A 131 -14.63 16.32 2.82
N ASN A 132 -13.78 15.92 1.88
CA ASN A 132 -12.43 15.45 2.18
C ASN A 132 -11.51 16.59 2.64
N ALA A 133 -11.63 17.79 2.06
CA ALA A 133 -10.90 18.98 2.50
C ALA A 133 -11.32 19.38 3.92
N LEU A 134 -12.64 19.44 4.20
CA LEU A 134 -13.18 19.67 5.53
C LEU A 134 -12.74 18.62 6.55
N SER A 135 -12.50 17.38 6.13
CA SER A 135 -11.97 16.32 7.00
C SER A 135 -10.46 16.38 7.22
N GLY A 136 -9.77 17.33 6.58
CA GLY A 136 -8.32 17.49 6.64
C GLY A 136 -7.54 16.44 5.84
N PHE A 137 -8.13 15.86 4.79
CA PHE A 137 -7.47 14.87 3.92
C PHE A 137 -6.96 15.44 2.60
N LEU A 138 -7.50 16.58 2.14
CA LEU A 138 -7.04 17.25 0.93
C LEU A 138 -6.49 18.64 1.25
N SER A 139 -5.44 19.01 0.54
CA SER A 139 -4.86 20.34 0.57
C SER A 139 -5.77 21.34 -0.17
N TYR A 140 -5.57 22.63 0.12
CA TYR A 140 -6.32 23.70 -0.51
C TYR A 140 -5.52 25.01 -0.55
N GLN A 141 -5.96 25.95 -1.38
CA GLN A 141 -5.52 27.33 -1.46
C GLN A 141 -6.69 28.26 -1.09
N GLY A 142 -6.40 29.51 -0.76
CA GLY A 142 -7.38 30.41 -0.13
C GLY A 142 -7.44 30.20 1.38
N SER A 143 -8.62 30.37 1.97
CA SER A 143 -8.82 30.20 3.42
C SER A 143 -9.99 29.27 3.72
N LEU A 144 -9.80 28.41 4.72
CA LEU A 144 -10.82 27.55 5.30
C LEU A 144 -10.64 27.57 6.82
N ARG A 145 -11.53 28.27 7.52
CA ARG A 145 -11.45 28.50 8.96
C ARG A 145 -12.51 27.71 9.72
N ILE A 146 -12.13 27.21 10.88
CA ILE A 146 -12.98 26.57 11.88
C ILE A 146 -12.91 27.41 13.14
N ASN A 147 -14.03 28.02 13.56
CA ASN A 147 -14.07 28.95 14.69
C ASN A 147 -13.01 30.07 14.60
N GLY A 148 -12.76 30.57 13.39
CA GLY A 148 -11.77 31.62 13.13
C GLY A 148 -10.32 31.15 13.00
N ILE A 149 -10.00 29.88 13.26
CA ILE A 149 -8.66 29.29 13.11
C ILE A 149 -8.58 28.59 11.75
N GLU A 150 -7.50 28.83 11.00
CA GLU A 150 -7.29 28.17 9.71
C GLU A 150 -7.13 26.64 9.89
N LEU A 151 -7.82 25.85 9.07
CA LEU A 151 -7.86 24.40 9.21
C LEU A 151 -6.47 23.75 9.10
N ARG A 152 -5.58 24.30 8.27
CA ARG A 152 -4.20 23.82 8.13
C ARG A 152 -3.33 24.07 9.38
N ASP A 153 -3.73 25.02 10.23
CA ASP A 153 -3.04 25.38 11.46
C ASP A 153 -3.56 24.59 12.68
N LEU A 154 -4.67 23.87 12.49
CA LEU A 154 -5.25 23.01 13.51
C LEU A 154 -4.56 21.64 13.56
N SER A 155 -4.44 21.11 14.78
CA SER A 155 -4.11 19.71 14.99
C SER A 155 -5.19 18.82 14.35
N PRO A 156 -4.82 17.92 13.42
CA PRO A 156 -5.78 17.01 12.79
C PRO A 156 -6.49 16.11 13.81
N GLU A 157 -5.82 15.76 14.90
CA GLU A 157 -6.39 14.95 15.98
C GLU A 157 -7.43 15.73 16.76
N SER A 158 -7.13 16.99 17.09
CA SER A 158 -8.09 17.89 17.75
C SER A 158 -9.31 18.14 16.88
N TRP A 159 -9.11 18.38 15.58
CA TRP A 159 -10.22 18.63 14.66
C TRP A 159 -11.12 17.40 14.48
N ARG A 160 -10.53 16.21 14.26
CA ARG A 160 -11.30 14.99 14.01
C ARG A 160 -12.17 14.54 15.19
N LYS A 161 -11.85 14.95 16.43
CA LYS A 161 -12.73 14.74 17.60
C LYS A 161 -14.09 15.42 17.47
N HIS A 162 -14.19 16.47 16.65
CA HIS A 162 -15.41 17.23 16.39
C HIS A 162 -16.15 16.78 15.13
N LEU A 163 -15.57 15.85 14.36
CA LEU A 163 -16.14 15.33 13.13
C LEU A 163 -16.80 13.98 13.36
N SER A 164 -17.92 13.77 12.68
CA SER A 164 -18.54 12.46 12.52
C SER A 164 -18.86 12.26 11.06
N TRP A 165 -18.46 11.11 10.51
CA TRP A 165 -18.63 10.78 9.11
C TRP A 165 -19.53 9.57 8.96
N VAL A 166 -20.56 9.70 8.14
CA VAL A 166 -21.41 8.58 7.72
C VAL A 166 -21.26 8.46 6.21
N GLY A 167 -20.50 7.46 5.79
CA GLY A 167 -20.27 7.18 4.37
C GLY A 167 -21.52 6.62 3.68
N GLN A 168 -21.57 6.73 2.36
CA GLN A 168 -22.66 6.18 1.55
C GLN A 168 -22.80 4.65 1.71
N ASN A 169 -21.66 3.95 1.78
CA ASN A 169 -21.59 2.50 2.02
C ASN A 169 -20.78 2.25 3.31
N PRO A 170 -21.42 2.25 4.50
CA PRO A 170 -20.73 1.99 5.75
C PRO A 170 -20.22 0.55 5.80
N GLN A 171 -18.96 0.37 6.22
CA GLN A 171 -18.40 -0.95 6.46
C GLN A 171 -18.57 -1.33 7.93
N LEU A 172 -18.85 -2.62 8.18
CA LEU A 172 -19.01 -3.19 9.52
C LEU A 172 -17.90 -4.24 9.75
N PRO A 173 -16.66 -3.82 10.05
CA PRO A 173 -15.52 -4.72 10.13
C PRO A 173 -15.56 -5.65 11.35
N ALA A 174 -16.28 -5.28 12.42
CA ALA A 174 -16.31 -6.09 13.63
C ALA A 174 -17.32 -7.25 13.50
N ALA A 175 -17.05 -8.34 14.23
CA ALA A 175 -17.86 -9.55 14.17
C ALA A 175 -19.30 -9.36 14.65
N THR A 176 -19.53 -8.47 15.62
CA THR A 176 -20.86 -8.21 16.18
C THR A 176 -21.31 -6.78 15.92
N LEU A 177 -22.64 -6.58 15.88
CA LEU A 177 -23.22 -5.24 15.79
C LEU A 177 -22.81 -4.36 16.98
N ARG A 178 -22.74 -4.93 18.18
CA ARG A 178 -22.32 -4.21 19.40
C ARG A 178 -20.91 -3.65 19.23
N ASP A 179 -19.98 -4.46 18.74
CA ASP A 179 -18.58 -4.04 18.59
C ASP A 179 -18.43 -2.97 17.49
N ASN A 180 -19.21 -3.05 16.41
CA ASN A 180 -19.23 -1.99 15.40
C ASN A 180 -19.75 -0.66 15.95
N VAL A 181 -20.77 -0.67 16.83
CA VAL A 181 -21.30 0.55 17.47
C VAL A 181 -20.31 1.15 18.46
N LEU A 182 -19.59 0.32 19.21
CA LEU A 182 -18.60 0.78 20.20
C LEU A 182 -17.27 1.22 19.57
N LEU A 183 -17.00 0.86 18.31
CA LEU A 183 -15.74 1.16 17.62
C LEU A 183 -15.38 2.66 17.62
N ALA A 184 -16.38 3.55 17.59
CA ALA A 184 -16.17 5.00 17.50
C ALA A 184 -15.67 5.63 18.82
N ARG A 185 -15.94 4.97 19.96
CA ARG A 185 -15.45 5.33 21.30
C ARG A 185 -15.31 4.03 22.12
N PRO A 186 -14.18 3.32 21.94
CA PRO A 186 -13.95 2.06 22.64
C PRO A 186 -13.94 2.22 24.16
#